data_AF-A0A1Q1FFR5-F1
#
_entry.id   AF-A0A1Q1FFR5-F1
#
_cell.length_a   1.000
_cell.length_b   1.000
_cell.length_c   1.000
_cell.angle_alpha   90.00
_cell.angle_beta   90.00
_cell.angle_gamma   90.00
#
_symmetry.space_group_name_H-M   'P 1'
#
loop_
_entity.id
_entity.type
_entity.pdbx_description
1 polymer ?
#
loop_
_entity_poly.entity_id
_entity_poly.type
_entity_poly.pdbx_seq_one_letter_code
_entity_poly.pdbx_strand_id
1 'polypeptide(L)'
;MSDRSFEVDGRTYEPVPESWIDHGVDRGSGHPRLLAVSVAHCEESKLLYVRYAHPTEETVYCATTGAHVTSDDKVFPSALVSKIAEWPRSRVPASHVGPNGHLHPIEKEHLRKCWKERIAGGDSEAVESGGQV
;
A
#
# COMPACT_ATOMS: atom_id res chain seq x y z
N MET A 1 -19.96 12.16 -6.28
CA MET A 1 -18.61 11.61 -6.03
C MET A 1 -18.77 10.12 -6.12
N SER A 2 -18.20 9.48 -7.14
CA SER A 2 -18.42 8.05 -7.37
C SER A 2 -17.94 7.26 -6.15
N ASP A 3 -18.79 6.39 -5.64
CA ASP A 3 -18.45 5.38 -4.66
C ASP A 3 -17.30 4.53 -5.25
N ARG A 4 -16.08 4.75 -4.77
CA ARG A 4 -14.87 4.04 -5.23
C ARG A 4 -14.58 2.84 -4.33
N SER A 5 -15.52 2.45 -3.49
CA SER A 5 -15.39 1.26 -2.66
C SER A 5 -15.61 -0.02 -3.48
N PHE A 6 -15.09 -1.13 -3.00
CA PHE A 6 -15.33 -2.46 -3.57
C PHE A 6 -15.22 -3.53 -2.48
N GLU A 7 -15.92 -4.66 -2.65
CA GLU A 7 -15.93 -5.73 -1.66
C GLU A 7 -14.96 -6.86 -2.03
N VAL A 8 -14.17 -7.31 -1.05
CA VAL A 8 -13.33 -8.52 -1.14
C VAL A 8 -13.39 -9.26 0.17
N ASP A 9 -13.72 -10.56 0.13
CA ASP A 9 -13.79 -11.44 1.31
C ASP A 9 -14.66 -10.84 2.44
N GLY A 10 -15.83 -10.31 2.11
CA GLY A 10 -16.77 -9.70 3.05
C GLY A 10 -16.28 -8.39 3.67
N ARG A 11 -15.27 -7.74 3.09
CA ARG A 11 -14.74 -6.45 3.55
C ARG A 11 -14.87 -5.40 2.45
N THR A 12 -15.36 -4.23 2.82
CA THR A 12 -15.41 -3.06 1.95
C THR A 12 -14.08 -2.34 1.98
N TYR A 13 -13.40 -2.34 0.84
CA TYR A 13 -12.14 -1.65 0.62
C TYR A 13 -12.36 -0.31 -0.06
N GLU A 14 -11.59 0.68 0.35
CA GLU A 14 -11.48 1.99 -0.29
C GLU A 14 -10.04 2.25 -0.71
N PRO A 15 -9.79 3.08 -1.74
CA PRO A 15 -8.44 3.49 -2.09
C PRO A 15 -7.72 4.12 -0.88
N VAL A 16 -6.44 3.81 -0.69
CA VAL A 16 -5.66 4.46 0.36
C VAL A 16 -5.62 5.97 0.09
N PRO A 17 -5.91 6.83 1.08
CA PRO A 17 -5.84 8.27 0.89
C PRO A 17 -4.43 8.73 0.49
N GLU A 18 -4.34 9.69 -0.45
CA GLU A 18 -3.06 10.26 -0.90
C GLU A 18 -2.24 10.82 0.27
N SER A 19 -2.90 11.43 1.27
CA SER A 19 -2.24 11.92 2.48
C SER A 19 -1.53 10.82 3.28
N TRP A 20 -2.06 9.59 3.30
CA TRP A 20 -1.39 8.48 3.96
C TRP A 20 -0.12 8.05 3.21
N ILE A 21 -0.15 8.15 1.87
CA ILE A 21 1.01 7.86 1.03
C ILE A 21 2.08 8.93 1.23
N ASP A 22 1.69 10.20 1.26
CA ASP A 22 2.63 11.32 1.43
C ASP A 22 3.33 11.29 2.79
N HIS A 23 2.61 10.91 3.86
CA HIS A 23 3.15 10.80 5.22
C HIS A 23 3.73 9.42 5.58
N GLY A 24 3.64 8.44 4.67
CA GLY A 24 4.18 7.10 4.89
C GLY A 24 5.65 6.94 4.50
N VAL A 25 6.22 5.81 4.89
CA VAL A 25 7.62 5.45 4.61
C VAL A 25 7.74 4.18 3.77
N ASP A 26 8.84 4.08 3.05
CA ASP A 26 9.16 2.93 2.23
C ASP A 26 9.89 1.88 3.07
N ARG A 27 9.20 0.80 3.45
CA ARG A 27 9.73 -0.17 4.42
C ARG A 27 10.51 -1.29 3.73
N GLY A 28 11.77 -1.45 4.13
CA GLY A 28 12.65 -2.49 3.62
C GLY A 28 13.32 -2.11 2.29
N SER A 29 14.38 -2.85 1.97
CA SER A 29 15.20 -2.71 0.76
C SER A 29 15.09 -3.95 -0.13
N GLY A 30 15.06 -3.77 -1.44
CA GLY A 30 15.01 -4.86 -2.43
C GLY A 30 13.72 -4.89 -3.26
N HIS A 31 13.54 -6.00 -3.99
CA HIS A 31 12.45 -6.25 -4.93
C HIS A 31 11.76 -7.59 -4.61
N PRO A 32 10.45 -7.76 -4.93
CA PRO A 32 9.56 -6.75 -5.51
C PRO A 32 9.11 -5.70 -4.48
N ARG A 33 8.93 -4.46 -4.92
CA ARG A 33 8.39 -3.38 -4.06
C ARG A 33 6.88 -3.29 -4.25
N LEU A 34 6.15 -3.55 -3.17
CA LEU A 34 4.70 -3.48 -3.15
C LEU A 34 4.25 -2.16 -2.56
N LEU A 35 3.25 -1.55 -3.16
CA LEU A 35 2.73 -0.22 -2.84
C LEU A 35 1.34 -0.36 -2.21
N ALA A 36 1.03 0.41 -1.17
CA ALA A 36 -0.29 0.41 -0.56
C ALA A 36 -1.32 0.96 -1.55
N VAL A 37 -2.42 0.22 -1.76
CA VAL A 37 -3.42 0.56 -2.79
C VAL A 37 -4.83 0.72 -2.27
N SER A 38 -5.24 -0.11 -1.32
CA SER A 38 -6.57 -0.02 -0.72
C SER A 38 -6.54 -0.46 0.74
N VAL A 39 -7.56 -0.04 1.47
CA VAL A 39 -7.72 -0.31 2.89
C VAL A 39 -9.17 -0.61 3.22
N ALA A 40 -9.39 -1.58 4.10
CA ALA A 40 -10.67 -1.83 4.75
C ALA A 40 -10.51 -1.68 6.26
N HIS A 41 -11.48 -1.04 6.92
CA HIS A 41 -11.53 -0.94 8.37
C HIS A 41 -12.42 -2.03 8.95
N CYS A 42 -11.94 -2.71 9.99
CA CYS A 42 -12.74 -3.63 10.79
C CYS A 42 -12.88 -3.07 12.20
N GLU A 43 -14.07 -2.52 12.50
CA GLU A 43 -14.37 -1.88 13.78
C GLU A 43 -14.21 -2.83 14.97
N GLU A 44 -14.70 -4.06 14.84
CA GLU A 44 -14.65 -5.08 15.90
C GLU A 44 -13.22 -5.39 16.35
N SER A 45 -12.30 -5.51 15.39
CA SER A 45 -10.90 -5.83 15.68
C SER A 45 -10.01 -4.60 15.86
N LYS A 46 -10.52 -3.39 15.56
CA LYS A 46 -9.75 -2.14 15.51
C LYS A 46 -8.52 -2.25 14.61
N LEU A 47 -8.66 -2.97 13.50
CA LEU A 47 -7.61 -3.18 12.51
C LEU A 47 -7.97 -2.57 11.17
N LEU A 48 -6.94 -2.13 10.47
CA LEU A 48 -6.97 -1.86 9.04
C LEU A 48 -6.40 -3.06 8.30
N TYR A 49 -7.13 -3.55 7.31
CA TYR A 49 -6.67 -4.52 6.32
C TYR A 49 -6.20 -3.74 5.10
N VAL A 50 -4.90 -3.76 4.86
CA VAL A 50 -4.25 -2.96 3.83
C VAL A 50 -3.79 -3.90 2.73
N ARG A 51 -4.20 -3.62 1.50
CA ARG A 51 -3.74 -4.35 0.32
C ARG A 51 -2.57 -3.61 -0.30
N TYR A 52 -1.53 -4.36 -0.61
CA TYR A 52 -0.33 -3.90 -1.28
C TYR A 52 -0.20 -4.60 -2.63
N ALA A 53 0.27 -3.88 -3.63
CA ALA A 53 0.37 -4.38 -4.99
C ALA A 53 1.66 -3.96 -5.67
N HIS A 54 2.17 -4.80 -6.56
CA HIS A 54 3.24 -4.40 -7.47
C HIS A 54 2.66 -3.57 -8.62
N PRO A 55 3.34 -2.53 -9.14
CA PRO A 55 2.85 -1.72 -10.25
C PRO A 55 2.56 -2.48 -11.55
N THR A 56 3.27 -3.58 -11.80
CA THR A 56 3.22 -4.34 -13.06
C THR A 56 2.64 -5.74 -12.92
N GLU A 57 2.42 -6.24 -11.69
CA GLU A 57 1.82 -7.55 -11.47
C GLU A 57 0.35 -7.41 -11.09
N GLU A 58 -0.44 -8.47 -11.31
CA GLU A 58 -1.87 -8.47 -10.98
C GLU A 58 -2.18 -9.08 -9.60
N THR A 59 -1.14 -9.30 -8.80
CA THR A 59 -1.23 -9.92 -7.47
C THR A 59 -1.29 -8.86 -6.38
N VAL A 60 -1.95 -9.20 -5.27
CA VAL A 60 -1.96 -8.38 -4.07
C VAL A 60 -1.50 -9.14 -2.84
N TYR A 61 -1.04 -8.39 -1.86
CA TYR A 61 -0.61 -8.84 -0.55
C TYR A 61 -1.36 -8.05 0.52
N CYS A 62 -2.17 -8.75 1.32
CA CYS A 62 -2.83 -8.15 2.47
C CYS A 62 -1.91 -8.15 3.69
N ALA A 63 -1.90 -7.04 4.42
CA ALA A 63 -1.33 -6.94 5.75
C ALA A 63 -2.26 -6.19 6.68
N THR A 64 -2.18 -6.46 7.98
CA THR A 64 -2.95 -5.75 8.98
C THR A 64 -2.09 -4.70 9.69
N THR A 65 -2.73 -3.62 10.12
CA THR A 65 -2.15 -2.62 11.04
C THR A 65 -3.23 -2.16 12.02
N GLY A 66 -2.80 -1.63 13.17
CA GLY A 66 -3.73 -0.97 14.10
C GLY A 66 -4.45 0.21 13.44
N ALA A 67 -5.73 0.37 13.75
CA ALA A 67 -6.54 1.53 13.41
C ALA A 67 -6.54 2.54 14.57
N HIS A 68 -6.50 3.82 14.23
CA HIS A 68 -6.81 4.93 15.12
C HIS A 68 -8.09 5.58 14.60
N VAL A 69 -9.11 5.66 15.45
CA VAL A 69 -10.39 6.29 15.15
C VAL A 69 -10.49 7.57 15.97
N THR A 70 -10.71 8.70 15.30
CA THR A 70 -10.89 10.00 15.96
C THR A 70 -12.31 10.16 16.48
N SER A 71 -12.57 11.21 17.26
CA SER A 71 -13.91 11.52 17.77
C SER A 71 -14.93 11.89 16.69
N ASP A 72 -14.49 12.20 15.47
CA ASP A 72 -15.31 12.46 14.29
C ASP A 72 -15.33 11.28 13.30
N ASP A 73 -15.10 10.06 13.80
CA ASP A 73 -15.15 8.78 13.07
C ASP A 73 -14.20 8.68 11.86
N LYS A 74 -13.16 9.52 11.80
CA LYS A 74 -12.10 9.35 10.81
C LYS A 74 -11.15 8.25 11.25
N VAL A 75 -10.84 7.36 10.32
CA VAL A 75 -9.97 6.21 10.56
C VAL A 75 -8.59 6.48 9.96
N PHE A 76 -7.53 6.14 10.69
CA PHE A 76 -6.13 6.26 10.27
C PHE A 76 -5.34 5.01 10.67
N PRO A 77 -4.25 4.66 9.98
CA PRO A 77 -3.23 3.78 10.53
C PRO A 77 -2.72 4.37 11.83
N SER A 78 -2.69 3.60 12.92
CA SER A 78 -2.16 4.08 14.20
C SER A 78 -0.71 4.58 14.07
N ALA A 79 0.05 4.03 13.12
CA ALA A 79 1.43 4.42 12.82
C ALA A 79 1.56 5.78 12.10
N LEU A 80 0.47 6.37 11.59
CA LEU A 80 0.50 7.78 11.12
C LEU A 80 0.33 8.78 12.25
N VAL A 81 -0.29 8.36 13.36
CA VAL A 81 -0.59 9.23 14.51
C VAL A 81 0.45 9.04 15.61
N SER A 82 0.99 7.83 15.74
CA SER A 82 2.00 7.47 16.74
C SER A 82 3.39 7.95 16.36
N LYS A 83 4.19 8.31 17.37
CA LYS A 83 5.64 8.57 17.20
C LYS A 83 6.52 7.33 17.31
N ILE A 84 5.92 6.16 17.57
CA ILE A 84 6.63 4.93 17.94
C ILE A 84 6.83 4.01 16.72
N ALA A 85 5.98 4.14 15.70
CA ALA A 85 6.01 3.31 14.51
C ALA A 85 5.74 4.15 13.27
N GLU A 86 6.26 3.72 12.13
CA GLU A 86 6.06 4.39 10.85
C GLU A 86 5.06 3.61 10.00
N TRP A 87 4.17 4.33 9.29
CA TRP A 87 3.23 3.75 8.36
C TRP A 87 3.93 3.31 7.06
N PRO A 88 3.97 2.01 6.74
CA PRO A 88 4.65 1.54 5.55
C PRO A 88 3.79 1.77 4.29
N ARG A 89 4.00 2.87 3.57
CA ARG A 89 3.32 3.11 2.27
C ARG A 89 3.79 2.14 1.18
N SER A 90 5.01 1.62 1.32
CA SER A 90 5.50 0.50 0.52
C SER A 90 6.23 -0.51 1.39
N ARG A 91 6.34 -1.73 0.88
CA ARG A 91 7.03 -2.83 1.56
C ARG A 91 7.63 -3.82 0.57
N VAL A 92 8.68 -4.50 1.01
CA VAL A 92 9.15 -5.75 0.39
C VAL A 92 8.50 -6.92 1.14
N PRO A 93 7.78 -7.83 0.47
CA PRO A 93 7.16 -8.97 1.13
C PRO A 93 8.25 -9.91 1.69
N ALA A 94 7.98 -10.52 2.84
CA ALA A 94 8.86 -11.57 3.35
C ALA A 94 8.83 -12.78 2.40
N SER A 95 9.96 -13.46 2.21
CA SER A 95 10.12 -14.53 1.20
C SER A 95 9.15 -15.71 1.34
N HIS A 96 8.60 -15.94 2.54
CA HIS A 96 7.63 -17.01 2.81
C HIS A 96 6.17 -16.56 2.66
N VAL A 97 5.92 -15.28 2.41
CA VAL A 97 4.58 -14.72 2.26
C VAL A 97 4.28 -14.64 0.76
N GLY A 98 3.32 -15.44 0.30
CA GLY A 98 2.80 -15.38 -1.06
C GLY A 98 1.69 -14.33 -1.22
N PRO A 99 1.32 -14.00 -2.47
CA PRO A 99 0.17 -13.17 -2.74
C PRO A 99 -1.13 -13.86 -2.27
N ASN A 100 -2.11 -13.06 -1.86
CA ASN A 100 -3.37 -13.55 -1.29
C ASN A 100 -4.61 -12.93 -1.95
N GLY A 101 -4.47 -12.43 -3.18
CA GLY A 101 -5.57 -11.97 -3.99
C GLY A 101 -5.12 -11.34 -5.31
N HIS A 102 -6.09 -10.78 -6.02
CA HIS A 102 -5.88 -10.10 -7.30
C HIS A 102 -6.22 -8.63 -7.23
N LEU A 103 -5.53 -7.84 -8.05
CA LEU A 103 -5.68 -6.40 -8.15
C LEU A 103 -7.03 -6.03 -8.76
N HIS A 104 -7.83 -5.26 -8.03
CA HIS A 104 -9.12 -4.78 -8.50
C HIS A 104 -8.92 -3.62 -9.50
N PRO A 105 -9.81 -3.42 -10.50
CA PRO A 105 -9.68 -2.30 -11.45
C PRO A 105 -9.54 -0.93 -10.80
N ILE A 106 -10.22 -0.69 -9.67
CA ILE A 106 -10.11 0.55 -8.89
C ILE A 106 -8.70 0.72 -8.31
N GLU A 107 -8.09 -0.36 -7.82
CA GLU A 107 -6.72 -0.36 -7.32
C GLU A 107 -5.72 -0.08 -8.46
N LYS A 108 -5.95 -0.64 -9.66
CA LYS A 108 -5.14 -0.36 -10.87
C LYS A 108 -5.18 1.11 -11.24
N GLU A 109 -6.37 1.73 -11.22
CA GLU A 109 -6.52 3.17 -11.46
C GLU A 109 -5.78 3.99 -10.39
N HIS A 110 -5.95 3.64 -9.12
CA HIS A 110 -5.32 4.34 -8.00
C HIS A 110 -3.79 4.28 -8.07
N LEU A 111 -3.20 3.11 -8.36
CA LEU A 111 -1.75 2.97 -8.62
C LEU A 111 -1.27 3.92 -9.71
N ARG A 112 -1.96 3.95 -10.84
CA ARG A 112 -1.62 4.82 -11.98
C ARG A 112 -1.78 6.31 -11.65
N LYS A 113 -2.62 6.67 -10.68
CA LYS A 113 -2.82 8.06 -10.30
C LYS A 113 -1.80 8.52 -9.26
N CYS A 114 -1.71 7.81 -8.14
CA CYS A 114 -0.98 8.29 -6.95
C CYS A 114 0.50 7.89 -6.96
N TRP A 115 0.84 6.83 -7.70
CA TRP A 115 2.19 6.29 -7.72
C TRP A 115 2.92 6.53 -9.05
N LYS A 116 2.27 7.03 -10.10
CA LYS A 116 2.89 7.20 -11.43
C LYS A 116 4.18 8.03 -11.41
N GLU A 117 4.20 9.15 -10.70
CA GLU A 117 5.41 9.99 -10.60
C GLU A 117 6.53 9.31 -9.79
N ARG A 118 6.15 8.46 -8.82
CA ARG A 118 7.07 7.75 -7.93
C ARG A 118 7.61 6.45 -8.53
N ILE A 119 6.82 5.78 -9.37
CA ILE A 119 7.21 4.58 -10.13
C ILE A 119 8.13 4.96 -11.29
N ALA A 120 7.84 6.06 -12.00
CA ALA A 120 8.66 6.51 -13.14
C ALA A 120 10.08 6.97 -12.74
N GLY A 121 10.31 7.33 -11.48
CA GLY A 121 11.63 7.71 -10.96
C GLY A 121 12.48 6.55 -10.42
N GLY A 122 11.98 5.31 -10.42
CA GLY A 122 12.62 4.16 -9.79
C GLY A 122 13.47 3.26 -10.72
N ASP A 123 13.34 3.42 -12.04
CA ASP A 123 14.07 2.63 -13.06
C ASP A 123 15.15 3.46 -13.78
N SER A 124 15.80 4.38 -13.07
CA SER A 124 16.99 5.09 -13.56
C SER A 124 18.10 5.01 -12.53
N GLU A 125 18.69 3.82 -12.38
CA GLU A 125 20.13 3.62 -12.19
C GLU A 125 20.44 2.11 -12.08
N ALA A 126 20.26 1.39 -13.18
CA ALA A 126 21.11 0.24 -13.48
C ALA A 126 22.26 0.76 -14.36
N VAL A 127 23.19 1.51 -13.76
CA VAL A 127 24.51 1.70 -14.37
C VAL A 127 25.24 0.37 -14.29
N GLU A 128 25.18 -0.36 -15.39
CA GLU A 128 26.10 -1.45 -15.69
C GLU A 128 27.53 -0.93 -15.57
N SER A 129 28.18 -1.17 -14.42
CA SER A 129 29.63 -1.10 -14.34
C SER A 129 30.19 -2.41 -14.91
N GLY A 130 30.07 -2.55 -16.23
CA GLY A 130 30.79 -3.52 -17.05
C GLY A 130 32.04 -2.85 -17.60
N GLY A 131 33.22 -3.32 -17.20
CA GLY A 131 34.48 -2.58 -17.30
C GLY A 131 35.12 -2.44 -18.69
N GLN A 132 36.13 -1.58 -18.71
CA GLN A 132 37.33 -1.58 -19.57
C GLN A 132 38.24 -0.50 -18.96
N VAL A 133 39.51 -0.70 -18.60
CA VAL A 133 40.65 -1.33 -19.29
C VAL A 133 41.67 -1.86 -18.28
#